data_AF-A0A1X6XMJ4-F1
#
_entry.id   AF-A0A1X6XMJ4-F1
#
_cell.length_a   1.000
_cell.length_b   1.000
_cell.length_c   1.000
_cell.angle_alpha   90.00
_cell.angle_beta   90.00
_cell.angle_gamma   90.00
#
_symmetry.space_group_name_H-M   'P 1'
#
loop_
_entity.id
_entity.type
_entity.pdbx_description
1 polymer ?
#
loop_
_entity_poly.entity_id
_entity_poly.type
_entity_poly.pdbx_seq_one_letter_code
_entity_poly.pdbx_strand_id
1 'polypeptide(L)'
;MTDERQASQVPIWPHFLVPVLEVLVDGQPRKRREILAAAQDRLGLSEGARAETISFGESRADNRAGWAVSHMFKAGWLERPVRATYAITERGKSWLAQNPNAKLSFSEANQLFKDYWPDTSASGGQILSDVTVSSAEEVETSPEEQIQGGIDLIHATVAGDLLERLRASEPAFFEEAVVRLLLAMGYGGAEQRGMRIGGTGDGGVDGVIDQDPLGLDQIYVQAKRYAAGNNIGRETIQAFIGALAGRVATRGVFITTSDFTPNARAYAQSISTNIVLINAKRLTDLMIKYKVGVQVARTYELVDVDEDFFE
;
A
#
# COMPACT_ATOMS: atom_id res chain seq x y z
N MET A 1 19.57 -3.73 -0.67
CA MET A 1 18.85 -4.63 0.25
C MET A 1 17.56 -4.98 -0.44
N THR A 2 17.51 -6.19 -0.97
CA THR A 2 16.32 -6.84 -1.49
C THR A 2 15.21 -6.69 -0.46
N ASP A 3 14.05 -6.21 -0.92
CA ASP A 3 12.80 -6.18 -0.17
C ASP A 3 12.40 -7.64 0.07
N GLU A 4 12.96 -8.25 1.12
CA GLU A 4 12.39 -9.45 1.70
C GLU A 4 10.97 -9.05 2.09
N ARG A 5 9.97 -9.47 1.30
CA ARG A 5 8.57 -9.41 1.70
C ARG A 5 8.51 -10.05 3.08
N GLN A 6 8.46 -9.22 4.12
CA GLN A 6 8.38 -9.70 5.48
C GLN A 6 7.11 -10.55 5.53
N ALA A 7 7.27 -11.85 5.74
CA ALA A 7 6.13 -12.75 5.84
C ALA A 7 5.21 -12.18 6.93
N SER A 8 3.95 -11.95 6.56
CA SER A 8 2.91 -11.43 7.46
C SER A 8 2.93 -12.21 8.78
N GLN A 9 2.90 -11.52 9.91
CA GLN A 9 2.80 -12.15 11.22
C GLN A 9 1.39 -12.69 11.48
N VAL A 10 0.41 -12.25 10.68
CA VAL A 10 -0.93 -12.82 10.66
C VAL A 10 -0.89 -14.16 9.92
N PRO A 11 -1.37 -15.28 10.51
CA PRO A 11 -1.52 -16.55 9.84
C PRO A 11 -2.43 -16.46 8.62
N ILE A 12 -2.36 -17.44 7.74
CA ILE A 12 -3.25 -17.57 6.59
C ILE A 12 -4.69 -17.83 7.03
N TRP A 13 -5.69 -17.44 6.22
CA TRP A 13 -7.10 -17.57 6.62
C TRP A 13 -7.53 -18.99 7.03
N PRO A 14 -7.01 -20.10 6.45
CA PRO A 14 -7.38 -21.45 6.90
C PRO A 14 -7.02 -21.74 8.36
N HIS A 15 -5.99 -21.09 8.90
CA HIS A 15 -5.60 -21.26 10.31
C HIS A 15 -6.63 -20.65 11.28
N PHE A 16 -7.56 -19.82 10.80
CA PHE A 16 -8.64 -19.28 11.61
C PHE A 16 -9.86 -20.22 11.73
N LEU A 17 -9.92 -21.32 10.96
CA LEU A 17 -11.06 -22.26 10.99
C LEU A 17 -11.31 -22.81 12.39
N VAL A 18 -10.28 -23.44 12.99
CA VAL A 18 -10.38 -24.04 14.32
C VAL A 18 -10.69 -22.99 15.40
N PRO A 19 -9.91 -21.88 15.54
CA PRO A 19 -10.19 -20.83 16.52
C PRO A 19 -11.62 -20.29 16.44
N VAL A 20 -12.16 -20.04 15.24
CA VAL A 20 -13.53 -19.55 15.07
C VAL A 20 -14.56 -20.59 15.54
N LEU A 21 -14.39 -21.87 15.20
CA LEU A 21 -15.30 -22.93 15.66
C LEU A 21 -15.21 -23.12 17.18
N GLU A 22 -14.02 -23.04 17.77
CA GLU A 22 -13.83 -23.11 19.22
C GLU A 22 -14.47 -21.93 19.96
N VAL A 23 -14.45 -20.73 19.37
CA VAL A 23 -15.17 -19.57 19.92
C VAL A 23 -16.66 -19.89 20.00
N LEU A 24 -17.23 -20.54 18.99
CA LEU A 24 -18.67 -20.79 18.87
C LEU A 24 -19.13 -22.15 19.43
N VAL A 25 -18.24 -22.95 20.01
CA VAL A 25 -18.50 -24.35 20.39
C VAL A 25 -19.65 -24.51 21.41
N ASP A 26 -19.94 -23.46 22.17
CA ASP A 26 -21.07 -23.39 23.12
C ASP A 26 -22.44 -23.26 22.45
N GLY A 27 -22.48 -23.07 21.13
CA GLY A 27 -23.70 -22.91 20.33
C GLY A 27 -24.37 -21.55 20.49
N GLN A 28 -23.78 -20.61 21.23
CA GLN A 28 -24.38 -19.30 21.45
C GLN A 28 -24.15 -18.41 20.22
N PRO A 29 -25.19 -17.75 19.69
CA PRO A 29 -25.02 -16.79 18.60
C PRO A 29 -24.16 -15.60 19.06
N ARG A 30 -23.10 -15.27 18.30
CA ARG A 30 -22.20 -14.13 18.59
C ARG A 30 -22.04 -13.22 17.39
N LYS A 31 -21.80 -11.94 17.64
CA LYS A 31 -21.60 -10.97 16.56
C LYS A 31 -20.31 -11.29 15.82
N ARG A 32 -20.29 -11.09 14.49
CA ARG A 32 -19.10 -11.31 13.64
C ARG A 32 -17.86 -10.69 14.25
N ARG A 33 -17.91 -9.42 14.66
CA ARG A 33 -16.78 -8.70 15.26
C ARG A 33 -16.24 -9.37 16.53
N GLU A 34 -17.12 -9.90 17.38
CA GLU A 34 -16.73 -10.61 18.60
C GLU A 34 -16.06 -11.94 18.27
N ILE A 35 -16.54 -12.63 17.24
CA ILE A 35 -15.95 -13.87 16.75
C ILE A 35 -14.54 -13.63 16.21
N LEU A 36 -14.35 -12.60 15.37
CA LEU A 36 -13.04 -12.29 14.79
C LEU A 36 -12.02 -11.95 15.89
N ALA A 37 -12.39 -11.08 16.83
CA ALA A 37 -11.51 -10.69 17.93
C ALA A 37 -11.13 -11.91 18.81
N ALA A 38 -12.11 -12.73 19.21
CA ALA A 38 -11.86 -13.89 20.04
C ALA A 38 -11.05 -14.98 19.31
N ALA A 39 -11.21 -15.14 17.99
CA ALA A 39 -10.40 -16.05 17.19
C ALA A 39 -8.93 -15.60 17.13
N GLN A 40 -8.68 -14.29 17.04
CA GLN A 40 -7.32 -13.73 17.11
C GLN A 40 -6.69 -13.89 18.49
N ASP A 41 -7.48 -13.73 19.56
CA ASP A 41 -7.04 -14.02 20.94
C ASP A 41 -6.60 -15.47 21.09
N ARG A 42 -7.40 -16.42 20.59
CA ARG A 42 -7.08 -17.85 20.63
C ARG A 42 -5.84 -18.23 19.82
N LEU A 43 -5.59 -17.56 18.70
CA LEU A 43 -4.36 -17.72 17.93
C LEU A 43 -3.12 -17.11 18.61
N GLY A 44 -3.32 -16.29 19.65
CA GLY A 44 -2.22 -15.61 20.33
C GLY A 44 -1.55 -14.55 19.45
N LEU A 45 -2.30 -13.87 18.58
CA LEU A 45 -1.74 -12.84 17.71
C LEU A 45 -1.16 -11.68 18.55
N SER A 46 0.09 -11.31 18.24
CA SER A 46 0.78 -10.17 18.85
C SER A 46 0.10 -8.84 18.50
N GLU A 47 0.40 -7.79 19.25
CA GLU A 47 -0.05 -6.43 18.92
C GLU A 47 0.44 -5.99 17.54
N GLY A 48 1.66 -6.38 17.16
CA GLY A 48 2.23 -6.13 15.83
C GLY A 48 1.40 -6.79 14.73
N ALA A 49 1.06 -8.08 14.88
CA ALA A 49 0.23 -8.81 13.93
C ALA A 49 -1.18 -8.23 13.82
N ARG A 50 -1.79 -7.79 14.93
CA ARG A 50 -3.12 -7.16 14.92
C ARG A 50 -3.13 -5.78 14.26
N ALA A 51 -2.01 -5.05 14.36
CA ALA A 51 -1.83 -3.75 13.74
C ALA A 51 -1.51 -3.85 12.23
N GLU A 52 -1.24 -5.04 11.70
CA GLU A 52 -1.08 -5.22 10.26
C GLU A 52 -2.38 -4.87 9.53
N THR A 53 -2.24 -4.03 8.52
CA THR A 53 -3.35 -3.64 7.64
C THR A 53 -3.11 -4.16 6.24
N ILE A 54 -4.21 -4.41 5.54
CA ILE A 54 -4.20 -4.46 4.08
C ILE A 54 -4.44 -3.05 3.54
N SER A 55 -4.37 -2.89 2.22
CA SER A 55 -4.66 -1.62 1.58
C SER A 55 -6.10 -1.17 1.88
N PHE A 56 -6.32 0.14 1.97
CA PHE A 56 -7.52 0.80 2.50
C PHE A 56 -7.68 0.79 4.04
N GLY A 57 -6.69 0.28 4.77
CA GLY A 57 -6.62 0.41 6.24
C GLY A 57 -7.44 -0.63 7.00
N GLU A 58 -8.00 -1.64 6.32
CA GLU A 58 -8.64 -2.79 6.97
C GLU A 58 -7.58 -3.64 7.68
N SER A 59 -7.90 -4.17 8.87
CA SER A 59 -7.02 -5.10 9.59
C SER A 59 -6.87 -6.40 8.81
N ARG A 60 -5.63 -6.83 8.58
CA ARG A 60 -5.32 -8.10 7.90
C ARG A 60 -5.86 -9.30 8.67
N ALA A 61 -5.80 -9.24 10.00
CA ALA A 61 -6.33 -10.28 10.88
C ALA A 61 -7.85 -10.38 10.80
N ASP A 62 -8.55 -9.24 10.78
CA ASP A 62 -10.01 -9.22 10.59
C ASP A 62 -10.41 -9.73 9.20
N ASN A 63 -9.69 -9.33 8.15
CA ASN A 63 -9.94 -9.79 6.78
C ASN A 63 -9.81 -11.32 6.68
N ARG A 64 -8.69 -11.88 7.15
CA ARG A 64 -8.43 -13.33 7.09
C ARG A 64 -9.37 -14.14 7.98
N ALA A 65 -9.66 -13.67 9.21
CA ALA A 65 -10.66 -14.31 10.06
C ALA A 65 -12.06 -14.24 9.42
N GLY A 66 -12.38 -13.11 8.78
CA GLY A 66 -13.61 -12.91 8.02
C GLY A 66 -13.79 -13.91 6.89
N TRP A 67 -12.74 -14.18 6.13
CA TRP A 67 -12.73 -15.21 5.09
C TRP A 67 -13.02 -16.60 5.64
N ALA A 68 -12.46 -16.98 6.79
CA ALA A 68 -12.77 -18.25 7.45
C ALA A 68 -14.27 -18.34 7.81
N VAL A 69 -14.83 -17.30 8.44
CA VAL A 69 -16.27 -17.23 8.77
C VAL A 69 -17.14 -17.38 7.51
N SER A 70 -16.81 -16.65 6.43
CA SER A 70 -17.56 -16.69 5.17
C SER A 70 -17.57 -18.07 4.52
N HIS A 71 -16.42 -18.76 4.48
CA HIS A 71 -16.33 -20.11 3.93
C HIS A 71 -17.13 -21.13 4.77
N MET A 72 -16.97 -21.08 6.10
CA MET A 72 -17.70 -21.99 6.99
C MET A 72 -19.21 -21.74 6.97
N PHE A 73 -19.66 -20.50 6.83
CA PHE A 73 -21.06 -20.17 6.63
C PHE A 73 -21.59 -20.76 5.31
N LYS A 74 -20.89 -20.55 4.19
CA LYS A 74 -21.28 -21.14 2.89
C LYS A 74 -21.30 -22.67 2.90
N ALA A 75 -20.41 -23.28 3.68
CA ALA A 75 -20.34 -24.73 3.87
C ALA A 75 -21.40 -25.31 4.83
N GLY A 76 -22.23 -24.45 5.44
CA GLY A 76 -23.24 -24.84 6.43
C GLY A 76 -22.65 -25.29 7.78
N TRP A 77 -21.40 -24.94 8.07
CA TRP A 77 -20.77 -25.20 9.37
C TRP A 77 -21.13 -24.12 10.39
N LEU A 78 -21.39 -22.92 9.90
CA LEU A 78 -21.99 -21.84 10.65
C LEU A 78 -23.37 -21.54 10.06
N GLU A 79 -24.27 -21.08 10.92
CA GLU A 79 -25.55 -20.50 10.52
C GLU A 79 -25.62 -19.04 10.98
N ARG A 80 -26.57 -18.29 10.43
CA ARG A 80 -26.77 -16.87 10.72
C ARG A 80 -28.19 -16.66 11.25
N PRO A 81 -28.44 -16.84 12.57
CA PRO A 81 -29.79 -16.74 13.13
C PRO A 81 -30.40 -15.35 13.01
N VAL A 82 -29.55 -14.32 13.15
CA VAL A 82 -29.89 -12.90 13.04
C VAL A 82 -28.74 -12.20 12.31
N ARG A 83 -29.00 -11.02 11.74
CA ARG A 83 -28.00 -10.23 11.00
C ARG A 83 -26.67 -10.11 11.75
N ALA A 84 -25.59 -10.31 11.01
CA ALA A 84 -24.20 -10.23 11.48
C ALA A 84 -23.87 -11.10 12.71
N THR A 85 -24.70 -12.09 13.03
CA THR A 85 -24.52 -12.97 14.20
C THR A 85 -24.43 -14.41 13.72
N TYR A 86 -23.44 -15.15 14.19
CA TYR A 86 -23.19 -16.52 13.75
C TYR A 86 -23.25 -17.50 14.93
N ALA A 87 -23.73 -18.71 14.66
CA ALA A 87 -23.70 -19.85 15.57
C ALA A 87 -23.15 -21.09 14.84
N ILE A 88 -22.52 -22.00 15.57
CA ILE A 88 -21.99 -23.25 15.00
C ILE A 88 -23.12 -24.28 14.80
N THR A 89 -23.14 -24.95 13.65
CA THR A 89 -24.08 -26.05 13.37
C THR A 89 -23.53 -27.39 13.87
N GLU A 90 -24.36 -28.43 13.88
CA GLU A 90 -23.90 -29.79 14.20
C GLU A 90 -22.82 -30.30 13.22
N ARG A 91 -22.85 -29.83 11.97
CA ARG A 91 -21.82 -30.12 10.98
C ARG A 91 -20.48 -29.48 11.37
N GLY A 92 -20.51 -28.22 11.79
CA GLY A 92 -19.32 -27.51 12.28
C GLY A 92 -18.72 -28.17 13.53
N LYS A 93 -19.57 -28.55 14.51
CA LYS A 93 -19.15 -29.27 15.72
C LYS A 93 -18.51 -30.61 15.39
N SER A 94 -19.12 -31.37 14.48
CA SER A 94 -18.61 -32.68 14.05
C SER A 94 -17.24 -32.57 13.39
N TRP A 95 -17.05 -31.56 12.54
CA TRP A 95 -15.76 -31.32 11.91
C TRP A 95 -14.68 -30.91 12.92
N LEU A 96 -15.01 -30.00 13.85
CA LEU A 96 -14.09 -29.58 14.93
C LEU A 96 -13.66 -30.76 15.81
N ALA A 97 -14.60 -31.63 16.19
CA ALA A 97 -14.31 -32.80 17.02
C ALA A 97 -13.34 -33.79 16.33
N GLN A 98 -13.41 -33.91 15.00
CA GLN A 98 -12.50 -34.74 14.21
C GLN A 98 -11.16 -34.04 13.95
N ASN A 99 -11.12 -32.71 13.99
CA ASN A 99 -9.98 -31.89 13.57
C ASN A 99 -9.62 -30.78 14.59
N PRO A 100 -9.44 -31.09 15.89
CA PRO A 100 -9.33 -30.07 16.94
C PRO A 100 -8.08 -29.19 16.86
N ASN A 101 -7.05 -29.62 16.12
CA ASN A 101 -5.78 -28.89 15.96
C ASN A 101 -5.41 -28.71 14.48
N ALA A 102 -6.38 -28.80 13.56
CA ALA A 102 -6.09 -28.70 12.14
C ALA A 102 -5.47 -27.33 11.78
N LYS A 103 -4.35 -27.40 11.06
CA LYS A 103 -3.70 -26.26 10.41
C LYS A 103 -3.64 -26.58 8.92
N LEU A 104 -4.71 -26.22 8.22
CA LEU A 104 -4.83 -26.50 6.80
C LEU A 104 -3.97 -25.53 6.01
N SER A 105 -3.34 -26.04 4.96
CA SER A 105 -2.85 -25.24 3.84
C SER A 105 -4.01 -24.62 3.05
N PHE A 106 -3.70 -23.67 2.16
CA PHE A 106 -4.68 -23.14 1.21
C PHE A 106 -5.24 -24.24 0.30
N SER A 107 -4.39 -25.12 -0.23
CA SER A 107 -4.83 -26.23 -1.09
C SER A 107 -5.89 -27.10 -0.40
N GLU A 108 -5.63 -27.50 0.85
CA GLU A 108 -6.55 -28.32 1.64
C GLU A 108 -7.85 -27.57 1.94
N ALA A 109 -7.78 -26.30 2.31
CA ALA A 109 -8.97 -25.49 2.58
C ALA A 109 -9.79 -25.22 1.30
N ASN A 110 -9.15 -24.92 0.18
CA ASN A 110 -9.81 -24.73 -1.11
C ASN A 110 -10.50 -26.00 -1.56
N GLN A 111 -9.84 -27.16 -1.43
CA GLN A 111 -10.44 -28.45 -1.77
C GLN A 111 -11.62 -28.79 -0.84
N LEU A 112 -11.52 -28.45 0.44
CA LEU A 112 -12.56 -28.65 1.44
C LEU A 112 -13.82 -27.81 1.16
N PHE A 113 -13.65 -26.59 0.67
CA PHE A 113 -14.74 -25.65 0.43
C PHE A 113 -15.17 -25.51 -1.05
N LYS A 114 -14.50 -26.23 -1.96
CA LYS A 114 -14.70 -26.14 -3.42
C LYS A 114 -16.16 -26.23 -3.84
N ASP A 115 -16.89 -27.20 -3.27
CA ASP A 115 -18.29 -27.48 -3.64
C ASP A 115 -19.27 -26.37 -3.21
N TYR A 116 -18.81 -25.40 -2.41
CA TYR A 116 -19.61 -24.27 -1.90
C TYR A 116 -19.24 -22.94 -2.54
N TRP A 117 -18.27 -22.93 -3.47
CA TRP A 117 -17.98 -21.76 -4.30
C TRP A 117 -18.81 -21.80 -5.59
N PRO A 118 -19.24 -20.63 -6.11
CA PRO A 118 -19.88 -20.55 -7.41
C PRO A 118 -18.93 -21.10 -8.47
N ASP A 119 -19.48 -21.91 -9.38
CA ASP A 119 -18.71 -22.60 -10.42
C ASP A 119 -18.09 -21.58 -11.38
N THR A 120 -16.83 -21.20 -11.14
CA THR A 120 -16.09 -20.24 -11.97
C THR A 120 -15.83 -20.76 -13.38
N SER A 121 -16.05 -22.07 -13.61
CA SER A 121 -15.90 -22.76 -14.89
C SER A 121 -16.92 -22.32 -15.95
N ALA A 122 -18.06 -21.77 -15.55
CA ALA A 122 -19.16 -21.47 -16.48
C ALA A 122 -19.04 -20.10 -17.18
N SER A 123 -18.07 -19.26 -16.81
CA SER A 123 -17.98 -17.85 -17.26
C SER A 123 -16.60 -17.45 -17.79
N GLY A 124 -15.91 -18.34 -18.51
CA GLY A 124 -14.66 -18.03 -19.20
C GLY A 124 -14.50 -18.87 -20.46
N GLY A 125 -14.73 -18.26 -21.63
CA GLY A 125 -14.63 -18.92 -22.93
C GLY A 125 -13.29 -19.61 -23.16
N GLN A 126 -13.33 -20.63 -24.02
CA GLN A 126 -12.21 -21.42 -24.52
C GLN A 126 -11.05 -20.57 -25.08
N ILE A 127 -10.20 -20.01 -24.24
CA ILE A 127 -8.83 -19.64 -24.57
C ILE A 127 -8.03 -19.90 -23.29
N LEU A 128 -6.98 -20.73 -23.39
CA LEU A 128 -6.08 -21.24 -22.33
C LEU A 128 -6.43 -22.63 -21.75
N SER A 129 -6.69 -23.61 -22.62
CA SER A 129 -6.61 -25.03 -22.27
C SER A 129 -5.22 -25.65 -22.52
N ASP A 130 -4.15 -24.85 -22.54
CA ASP A 130 -2.79 -25.40 -22.77
C ASP A 130 -1.68 -24.67 -21.99
N VAL A 131 -2.00 -24.19 -20.79
CA VAL A 131 -0.98 -24.02 -19.76
C VAL A 131 -1.21 -25.16 -18.79
N THR A 132 -0.40 -26.19 -18.94
CA THR A 132 -0.17 -27.21 -17.92
C THR A 132 -0.18 -26.52 -16.55
N VAL A 133 -1.10 -26.96 -15.70
CA VAL A 133 -1.16 -26.60 -14.28
C VAL A 133 0.08 -27.18 -13.61
N SER A 134 1.22 -26.56 -13.87
CA SER A 134 2.49 -26.81 -13.22
C SER A 134 2.52 -25.85 -12.05
N SER A 135 2.08 -26.35 -10.90
CA SER A 135 2.45 -25.88 -9.56
C SER A 135 2.67 -24.37 -9.48
N ALA A 136 1.57 -23.61 -9.50
CA ALA A 136 1.63 -22.26 -8.93
C ALA A 136 2.09 -22.43 -7.48
N GLU A 137 3.23 -21.84 -7.14
CA GLU A 137 3.56 -21.55 -5.75
C GLU A 137 2.34 -20.78 -5.19
N GLU A 138 1.53 -21.49 -4.41
CA GLU A 138 0.19 -21.10 -4.00
C GLU A 138 0.31 -19.85 -3.12
N VAL A 139 -0.19 -18.72 -3.62
CA VAL A 139 -0.03 -17.43 -2.93
C VAL A 139 -0.78 -17.48 -1.60
N GLU A 140 -0.03 -17.32 -0.50
CA GLU A 140 -0.51 -17.41 0.90
C GLU A 140 -1.44 -16.26 1.35
N THR A 141 -2.21 -15.67 0.42
CA THR A 141 -2.87 -14.38 0.62
C THR A 141 -4.32 -14.38 0.13
N SER A 142 -5.20 -13.61 0.81
CA SER A 142 -6.61 -13.47 0.39
C SER A 142 -6.75 -12.86 -1.01
N PRO A 143 -7.90 -13.01 -1.70
CA PRO A 143 -8.12 -12.39 -3.01
C PRO A 143 -7.85 -10.89 -3.04
N GLU A 144 -8.25 -10.15 -2.00
CA GLU A 144 -7.96 -8.71 -1.89
C GLU A 144 -6.46 -8.44 -1.78
N GLU A 145 -5.74 -9.25 -1.01
CA GLU A 145 -4.28 -9.17 -0.91
C GLU A 145 -3.58 -9.53 -2.25
N GLN A 146 -4.13 -10.47 -3.02
CA GLN A 146 -3.62 -10.81 -4.37
C GLN A 146 -3.81 -9.66 -5.35
N ILE A 147 -5.00 -9.07 -5.39
CA ILE A 147 -5.29 -7.87 -6.19
C ILE A 147 -4.33 -6.76 -5.79
N GLN A 148 -4.16 -6.53 -4.49
CA GLN A 148 -3.25 -5.50 -4.01
C GLN A 148 -1.80 -5.76 -4.40
N GLY A 149 -1.31 -6.99 -4.22
CA GLY A 149 0.05 -7.36 -4.64
C GLY A 149 0.26 -7.14 -6.15
N GLY A 150 -0.77 -7.40 -6.96
CA GLY A 150 -0.77 -7.06 -8.39
C GLY A 150 -0.70 -5.55 -8.64
N ILE A 151 -1.48 -4.74 -7.93
CA ILE A 151 -1.46 -3.28 -8.03
C ILE A 151 -0.10 -2.72 -7.62
N ASP A 152 0.50 -3.21 -6.53
CA ASP A 152 1.80 -2.76 -6.04
C ASP A 152 2.92 -3.10 -7.03
N LEU A 153 2.85 -4.27 -7.66
CA LEU A 153 3.78 -4.66 -8.72
C LEU A 153 3.65 -3.73 -9.94
N ILE A 154 2.42 -3.46 -10.40
CA ILE A 154 2.17 -2.51 -11.49
C ILE A 154 2.71 -1.12 -11.12
N HIS A 155 2.46 -0.66 -9.89
CA HIS A 155 2.94 0.62 -9.40
C HIS A 155 4.48 0.69 -9.41
N ALA A 156 5.16 -0.36 -8.95
CA ALA A 156 6.62 -0.44 -8.97
C ALA A 156 7.18 -0.45 -10.40
N THR A 157 6.56 -1.16 -11.34
CA THR A 157 6.95 -1.14 -12.76
C THR A 157 6.78 0.25 -13.36
N VAL A 158 5.62 0.89 -13.17
CA VAL A 158 5.35 2.24 -13.67
C VAL A 158 6.30 3.27 -13.04
N ALA A 159 6.62 3.14 -11.76
CA ALA A 159 7.60 3.99 -11.08
C ALA A 159 9.00 3.86 -11.72
N GLY A 160 9.43 2.63 -12.03
CA GLY A 160 10.68 2.36 -12.75
C GLY A 160 10.72 3.04 -14.13
N ASP A 161 9.71 2.79 -14.95
CA ASP A 161 9.59 3.37 -16.30
C ASP A 161 9.57 4.90 -16.26
N LEU A 162 8.83 5.48 -15.31
CA LEU A 162 8.76 6.93 -15.11
C LEU A 162 10.13 7.50 -14.74
N LEU A 163 10.86 6.86 -13.82
CA LEU A 163 12.19 7.30 -13.39
C LEU A 163 13.20 7.28 -14.54
N GLU A 164 13.18 6.24 -15.37
CA GLU A 164 14.04 6.15 -16.55
C GLU A 164 13.79 7.30 -17.53
N ARG A 165 12.51 7.58 -17.82
CA ARG A 165 12.12 8.71 -18.68
C ARG A 165 12.56 10.05 -18.10
N LEU A 166 12.44 10.26 -16.79
CA LEU A 166 12.92 11.48 -16.12
C LEU A 166 14.45 11.64 -16.24
N ARG A 167 15.21 10.55 -16.08
CA ARG A 167 16.67 10.57 -16.24
C ARG A 167 17.11 10.85 -17.68
N ALA A 168 16.36 10.36 -18.66
CA ALA A 168 16.64 10.54 -20.09
C ALA A 168 16.14 11.87 -20.66
N SER A 169 15.13 12.50 -20.04
CA SER A 169 14.59 13.82 -20.43
C SER A 169 15.62 14.93 -20.26
N GLU A 170 15.47 16.09 -20.92
CA GLU A 170 16.37 17.24 -20.75
C GLU A 170 16.35 17.84 -19.33
N PRO A 171 17.43 18.51 -18.86
CA PRO A 171 17.47 19.07 -17.50
C PRO A 171 16.30 20.01 -17.18
N ALA A 172 15.98 20.90 -18.12
CA ALA A 172 14.87 21.85 -17.98
C ALA A 172 13.50 21.14 -17.83
N PHE A 173 13.30 20.02 -18.53
CA PHE A 173 12.08 19.23 -18.38
C PHE A 173 11.98 18.61 -16.98
N PHE A 174 13.09 18.12 -16.43
CA PHE A 174 13.09 17.56 -15.07
C PHE A 174 12.75 18.61 -14.02
N GLU A 175 13.32 19.81 -14.14
CA GLU A 175 13.00 20.95 -13.28
C GLU A 175 11.50 21.29 -13.37
N GLU A 176 10.96 21.37 -14.60
CA GLU A 176 9.53 21.60 -14.82
C GLU A 176 8.65 20.50 -14.22
N ALA A 177 9.03 19.22 -14.38
CA ALA A 177 8.28 18.09 -13.84
C ALA A 177 8.23 18.10 -12.30
N VAL A 178 9.34 18.43 -11.65
CA VAL A 178 9.43 18.62 -10.20
C VAL A 178 8.49 19.74 -9.74
N VAL A 179 8.49 20.85 -10.47
CA VAL A 179 7.65 22.00 -10.17
C VAL A 179 6.16 21.64 -10.32
N ARG A 180 5.78 20.99 -11.43
CA ARG A 180 4.41 20.49 -11.65
C ARG A 180 3.96 19.54 -10.54
N LEU A 181 4.86 18.70 -10.04
CA LEU A 181 4.56 17.83 -8.89
C LEU A 181 4.20 18.64 -7.65
N LEU A 182 5.02 19.63 -7.28
CA LEU A 182 4.76 20.44 -6.09
C LEU A 182 3.46 21.24 -6.21
N LEU A 183 3.11 21.73 -7.40
CA LEU A 183 1.81 22.35 -7.66
C LEU A 183 0.65 21.37 -7.50
N ALA A 184 0.75 20.16 -8.07
CA ALA A 184 -0.27 19.12 -7.94
C ALA A 184 -0.46 18.67 -6.48
N MET A 185 0.57 18.82 -5.65
CA MET A 185 0.52 18.60 -4.20
C MET A 185 -0.13 19.75 -3.42
N GLY A 186 -0.39 20.89 -4.06
CA GLY A 186 -1.05 22.05 -3.47
C GLY A 186 -0.11 23.14 -2.95
N TYR A 187 1.20 23.08 -3.21
CA TYR A 187 2.15 24.09 -2.73
C TYR A 187 2.09 25.42 -3.49
N GLY A 188 1.28 25.60 -4.53
CA GLY A 188 1.22 26.87 -5.28
C GLY A 188 0.30 27.95 -4.70
N GLY A 189 -0.26 27.73 -3.51
CA GLY A 189 -1.33 28.57 -2.96
C GLY A 189 -2.63 28.52 -3.79
N ALA A 190 -3.62 29.34 -3.41
CA ALA A 190 -4.95 29.36 -4.03
C ALA A 190 -4.95 29.75 -5.51
N GLU A 191 -3.95 30.52 -5.95
CA GLU A 191 -3.90 31.03 -7.32
C GLU A 191 -2.94 30.24 -8.23
N GLN A 192 -2.12 29.32 -7.69
CA GLN A 192 -1.05 28.62 -8.44
C GLN A 192 -0.10 29.56 -9.22
N ARG A 193 -0.02 30.85 -8.80
CA ARG A 193 0.57 31.95 -9.60
C ARG A 193 2.03 32.27 -9.30
N GLY A 194 2.54 31.86 -8.15
CA GLY A 194 3.86 32.29 -7.69
C GLY A 194 4.97 31.34 -8.08
N MET A 195 5.38 31.35 -9.35
CA MET A 195 6.57 30.60 -9.77
C MET A 195 7.54 31.46 -10.55
N ARG A 196 8.78 31.47 -10.05
CA ARG A 196 9.95 31.91 -10.81
C ARG A 196 10.86 30.69 -10.98
N ILE A 197 10.87 30.13 -12.19
CA ILE A 197 11.89 29.16 -12.60
C ILE A 197 13.17 29.98 -12.82
N GLY A 198 14.24 29.62 -12.10
CA GLY A 198 15.48 30.38 -12.09
C GLY A 198 16.11 30.43 -13.48
N GLY A 199 16.51 31.63 -13.91
CA GLY A 199 17.43 31.80 -15.03
C GLY A 199 18.85 31.55 -14.55
N THR A 200 19.67 30.90 -15.37
CA THR A 200 21.08 30.56 -15.09
C THR A 200 21.83 31.69 -14.38
N GLY A 201 22.17 31.52 -13.09
CA GLY A 201 23.02 32.45 -12.35
C GLY A 201 22.73 32.60 -10.86
N ASP A 202 21.80 31.84 -10.30
CA ASP A 202 21.17 32.08 -9.00
C ASP A 202 21.65 31.13 -7.88
N GLY A 203 22.89 30.66 -7.96
CA GLY A 203 23.62 30.18 -6.77
C GLY A 203 23.14 28.85 -6.16
N GLY A 204 22.45 28.00 -6.94
CA GLY A 204 22.06 26.65 -6.49
C GLY A 204 20.62 26.56 -6.00
N VAL A 205 19.67 27.19 -6.69
CA VAL A 205 18.23 26.98 -6.54
C VAL A 205 17.65 26.99 -7.95
N ASP A 206 16.79 26.04 -8.29
CA ASP A 206 16.22 25.93 -9.64
C ASP A 206 14.80 26.52 -9.72
N GLY A 207 14.11 26.65 -8.58
CA GLY A 207 12.77 27.25 -8.54
C GLY A 207 12.39 27.80 -7.17
N VAL A 208 11.44 28.73 -7.18
CA VAL A 208 10.79 29.28 -5.98
C VAL A 208 9.29 29.17 -6.14
N ILE A 209 8.61 28.67 -5.12
CA ILE A 209 7.15 28.50 -5.06
C ILE A 209 6.60 29.33 -3.90
N ASP A 210 5.73 30.28 -4.20
CA ASP A 210 5.02 31.07 -3.19
C ASP A 210 3.82 30.29 -2.64
N GLN A 211 3.73 30.13 -1.31
CA GLN A 211 2.58 29.47 -0.66
C GLN A 211 1.38 30.41 -0.50
N ASP A 212 1.62 31.71 -0.52
CA ASP A 212 0.63 32.75 -0.30
C ASP A 212 0.65 33.79 -1.45
N PRO A 213 -0.46 34.52 -1.67
CA PRO A 213 -0.56 35.48 -2.77
C PRO A 213 0.46 36.64 -2.72
N LEU A 214 1.03 36.94 -1.55
CA LEU A 214 1.98 38.02 -1.35
C LEU A 214 3.45 37.55 -1.45
N GLY A 215 3.69 36.23 -1.55
CA GLY A 215 5.03 35.66 -1.63
C GLY A 215 5.86 35.84 -0.35
N LEU A 216 5.21 35.99 0.80
CA LEU A 216 5.87 36.11 2.09
C LEU A 216 6.42 34.75 2.57
N ASP A 217 5.76 33.67 2.16
CA ASP A 217 6.01 32.32 2.58
C ASP A 217 6.43 31.47 1.39
N GLN A 218 7.74 31.43 1.13
CA GLN A 218 8.32 30.80 -0.05
C GLN A 218 8.87 29.40 0.24
N ILE A 219 8.84 28.53 -0.76
CA ILE A 219 9.54 27.24 -0.77
C ILE A 219 10.56 27.26 -1.91
N TYR A 220 11.82 27.09 -1.54
CA TYR A 220 12.92 27.03 -2.48
C TYR A 220 13.16 25.59 -2.92
N VAL A 221 13.33 25.38 -4.21
CA VAL A 221 13.42 24.05 -4.82
C VAL A 221 14.75 23.90 -5.53
N GLN A 222 15.44 22.79 -5.28
CA GLN A 222 16.56 22.32 -6.09
C GLN A 222 16.27 20.92 -6.58
N ALA A 223 16.40 20.72 -7.88
CA ALA A 223 16.21 19.48 -8.61
C ALA A 223 17.56 19.03 -9.22
N LYS A 224 18.06 17.85 -8.84
CA LYS A 224 19.27 17.25 -9.45
C LYS A 224 18.93 15.96 -10.19
N ARG A 225 19.11 15.97 -11.50
CA ARG A 225 18.93 14.79 -12.35
C ARG A 225 20.23 14.00 -12.45
N TYR A 226 20.40 12.97 -11.62
CA TYR A 226 21.55 12.06 -11.64
C TYR A 226 21.17 10.60 -11.92
N ALA A 227 22.14 9.85 -12.47
CA ALA A 227 22.03 8.42 -12.67
C ALA A 227 21.97 7.66 -11.33
N ALA A 228 21.43 6.44 -11.36
CA ALA A 228 21.42 5.56 -10.19
C ALA A 228 22.84 5.34 -9.64
N GLY A 229 22.98 5.38 -8.32
CA GLY A 229 24.27 5.18 -7.64
C GLY A 229 25.13 6.44 -7.53
N ASN A 230 24.88 7.47 -8.33
CA ASN A 230 25.50 8.79 -8.15
C ASN A 230 24.74 9.57 -7.07
N ASN A 231 24.95 9.19 -5.81
CA ASN A 231 24.19 9.70 -4.68
C ASN A 231 24.65 11.10 -4.26
N ILE A 232 23.71 11.92 -3.81
CA ILE A 232 23.96 13.28 -3.35
C ILE A 232 24.73 13.26 -2.03
N GLY A 233 25.92 13.87 -2.07
CA GLY A 233 26.81 14.06 -0.93
C GLY A 233 26.40 15.21 -0.01
N ARG A 234 27.05 15.28 1.16
CA ARG A 234 26.82 16.36 2.14
C ARG A 234 27.14 17.74 1.58
N GLU A 235 28.20 17.86 0.78
CA GLU A 235 28.65 19.13 0.18
C GLU A 235 27.56 19.80 -0.65
N THR A 236 26.80 19.04 -1.44
CA THR A 236 25.71 19.55 -2.28
C THR A 236 24.56 20.07 -1.42
N ILE A 237 24.22 19.35 -0.33
CA ILE A 237 23.19 19.80 0.61
C ILE A 237 23.65 21.05 1.37
N GLN A 238 24.93 21.11 1.77
CA GLN A 238 25.52 22.27 2.40
C GLN A 238 25.52 23.50 1.50
N ALA A 239 25.84 23.34 0.21
CA ALA A 239 25.75 24.43 -0.76
C ALA A 239 24.32 24.94 -0.89
N PHE A 240 23.33 24.05 -0.98
CA PHE A 240 21.92 24.42 -1.03
C PHE A 240 21.48 25.19 0.23
N ILE A 241 21.85 24.70 1.42
CA ILE A 241 21.57 25.39 2.69
C ILE A 241 22.21 26.78 2.74
N GLY A 242 23.45 26.90 2.26
CA GLY A 242 24.14 28.19 2.14
C GLY A 242 23.38 29.17 1.24
N ALA A 243 22.85 28.68 0.11
CA ALA A 243 22.03 29.48 -0.79
C ALA A 243 20.71 29.94 -0.14
N LEU A 244 20.06 29.09 0.66
CA LEU A 244 18.87 29.44 1.42
C LEU A 244 19.16 30.51 2.48
N ALA A 245 20.25 30.34 3.23
CA ALA A 245 20.66 31.29 4.27
C ALA A 245 20.95 32.68 3.68
N GLY A 246 21.60 32.75 2.51
CA GLY A 246 21.84 34.01 1.79
C GLY A 246 20.56 34.73 1.34
N ARG A 247 19.42 34.02 1.29
CA ARG A 247 18.10 34.56 0.93
C ARG A 247 17.15 34.68 2.11
N VAL A 248 17.62 34.43 3.33
CA VAL A 248 16.79 34.40 4.56
C VAL A 248 15.62 33.40 4.44
N ALA A 249 15.79 32.36 3.63
CA ALA A 249 14.78 31.35 3.39
C ALA A 249 14.81 30.30 4.52
N THR A 250 13.63 29.98 5.05
CA THR A 250 13.47 29.05 6.17
C THR A 250 13.07 27.64 5.72
N ARG A 251 12.65 27.48 4.46
CA ARG A 251 12.13 26.22 3.90
C ARG A 251 12.70 25.91 2.53
N GLY A 252 13.03 24.65 2.32
CA GLY A 252 13.50 24.16 1.03
C GLY A 252 13.17 22.71 0.76
N VAL A 253 13.10 22.36 -0.51
CA VAL A 253 12.91 20.99 -0.98
C VAL A 253 14.05 20.66 -1.94
N PHE A 254 14.78 19.58 -1.64
CA PHE A 254 15.82 19.07 -2.51
C PHE A 254 15.34 17.75 -3.12
N ILE A 255 15.24 17.70 -4.44
CA ILE A 255 14.75 16.55 -5.20
C ILE A 255 15.86 15.98 -6.07
N THR A 256 15.98 14.65 -6.13
CA THR A 256 16.93 13.98 -7.01
C THR A 256 16.34 12.72 -7.64
N THR A 257 16.77 12.40 -8.87
CA THR A 257 16.52 11.09 -9.51
C THR A 257 17.49 10.01 -9.05
N SER A 258 18.31 10.28 -8.02
CA SER A 258 19.22 9.33 -7.38
C SER A 258 18.83 9.16 -5.90
N ASP A 259 19.78 8.84 -5.02
CA ASP A 259 19.58 8.82 -3.57
C ASP A 259 20.51 9.80 -2.84
N PHE A 260 20.31 9.97 -1.54
CA PHE A 260 21.17 10.77 -0.66
C PHE A 260 22.06 9.85 0.17
N THR A 261 23.32 10.22 0.31
CA THR A 261 24.24 9.54 1.24
C THR A 261 23.76 9.66 2.70
N PRO A 262 24.10 8.71 3.58
CA PRO A 262 23.75 8.81 5.01
C PRO A 262 24.22 10.11 5.65
N ASN A 263 25.42 10.57 5.30
CA ASN A 263 25.98 11.84 5.78
C ASN A 263 25.19 13.06 5.30
N ALA A 264 24.67 13.05 4.07
CA ALA A 264 23.82 14.12 3.56
C ALA A 264 22.50 14.20 4.33
N ARG A 265 21.87 13.05 4.61
CA ARG A 265 20.63 12.97 5.39
C ARG A 265 20.83 13.43 6.83
N ALA A 266 21.88 12.93 7.50
CA ALA A 266 22.21 13.31 8.86
C ALA A 266 22.50 14.81 8.99
N TYR A 267 23.20 15.38 8.01
CA TYR A 267 23.48 16.81 7.97
C TYR A 267 22.21 17.65 7.82
N ALA A 268 21.31 17.29 6.91
CA ALA A 268 20.03 18.00 6.75
C ALA A 268 19.17 17.98 8.03
N GLN A 269 19.20 16.88 8.80
CA GLN A 269 18.49 16.75 10.07
C GLN A 269 19.14 17.51 11.23
N SER A 270 20.45 17.79 11.15
CA SER A 270 21.20 18.48 12.21
C SER A 270 21.02 20.00 12.24
N ILE A 271 20.34 20.57 11.23
CA ILE A 271 20.23 22.01 11.01
C ILE A 271 18.79 22.46 11.30
N SER A 272 18.64 23.69 11.79
CA SER A 272 17.33 24.27 12.13
C SER A 272 16.47 24.64 10.92
N THR A 273 17.07 24.86 9.75
CA THR A 273 16.37 25.13 8.48
C THR A 273 15.55 23.91 8.05
N ASN A 274 14.27 24.12 7.73
CA ASN A 274 13.36 23.02 7.38
C ASN A 274 13.58 22.60 5.92
N ILE A 275 14.32 21.51 5.72
CA ILE A 275 14.63 20.97 4.39
C ILE A 275 14.11 19.56 4.24
N VAL A 276 13.33 19.36 3.18
CA VAL A 276 12.82 18.05 2.79
C VAL A 276 13.67 17.47 1.67
N LEU A 277 14.22 16.28 1.90
CA LEU A 277 14.94 15.51 0.89
C LEU A 277 13.99 14.50 0.22
N ILE A 278 13.92 14.53 -1.12
CA ILE A 278 13.10 13.64 -1.94
C ILE A 278 14.01 12.89 -2.92
N ASN A 279 14.16 11.59 -2.71
CA ASN A 279 14.97 10.72 -3.57
C ASN A 279 14.13 10.12 -4.70
N ALA A 280 14.76 9.34 -5.58
CA ALA A 280 14.14 8.74 -6.75
C ALA A 280 12.85 7.98 -6.44
N LYS A 281 12.88 7.08 -5.43
CA LYS A 281 11.72 6.28 -5.05
C LYS A 281 10.57 7.16 -4.57
N ARG A 282 10.85 8.08 -3.64
CA ARG A 282 9.82 8.97 -3.10
C ARG A 282 9.27 9.90 -4.17
N LEU A 283 10.12 10.36 -5.10
CA LEU A 283 9.72 11.19 -6.22
C LEU A 283 8.69 10.47 -7.10
N THR A 284 8.98 9.24 -7.53
CA THR A 284 8.07 8.47 -8.39
C THR A 284 6.77 8.11 -7.67
N ASP A 285 6.84 7.74 -6.39
CA ASP A 285 5.64 7.44 -5.58
C ASP A 285 4.74 8.68 -5.48
N LEU A 286 5.32 9.87 -5.28
CA LEU A 286 4.57 11.14 -5.27
C LEU A 286 4.01 11.47 -6.65
N MET A 287 4.79 11.32 -7.72
CA MET A 287 4.31 11.56 -9.09
C MET A 287 3.13 10.68 -9.45
N ILE A 288 3.15 9.40 -9.07
CA ILE A 288 2.02 8.50 -9.32
C ILE A 288 0.81 8.91 -8.47
N LYS A 289 1.02 9.14 -7.16
CA LYS A 289 -0.04 9.57 -6.24
C LYS A 289 -0.77 10.83 -6.71
N TYR A 290 -0.03 11.83 -7.18
CA TYR A 290 -0.57 13.11 -7.64
C TYR A 290 -0.80 13.15 -9.17
N LYS A 291 -0.70 11.99 -9.84
CA LYS A 291 -1.00 11.81 -11.28
C LYS A 291 -0.19 12.75 -12.19
N VAL A 292 1.08 12.98 -11.85
CA VAL A 292 2.02 13.76 -12.65
C VAL A 292 2.89 12.83 -13.47
N GLY A 293 2.90 12.98 -14.79
CA GLY A 293 3.66 12.12 -15.70
C GLY A 293 3.08 10.71 -15.88
N VAL A 294 1.91 10.43 -15.30
CA VAL A 294 1.17 9.15 -15.43
C VAL A 294 -0.32 9.39 -15.66
N GLN A 295 -1.03 8.34 -16.05
CA GLN A 295 -2.46 8.37 -16.36
C GLN A 295 -3.15 7.15 -15.73
N VAL A 296 -4.42 7.30 -15.32
CA VAL A 296 -5.21 6.15 -14.88
C VAL A 296 -5.61 5.34 -16.11
N ALA A 297 -5.07 4.13 -16.24
CA ALA A 297 -5.39 3.24 -17.36
C ALA A 297 -6.74 2.52 -17.17
N ARG A 298 -7.02 2.05 -15.94
CA ARG A 298 -8.24 1.31 -15.57
C ARG A 298 -8.56 1.50 -14.08
N THR A 299 -9.84 1.33 -13.74
CA THR A 299 -10.34 1.31 -12.36
C THR A 299 -10.94 -0.06 -12.08
N TYR A 300 -10.68 -0.62 -10.89
CA TYR A 300 -11.28 -1.86 -10.41
C TYR A 300 -12.15 -1.55 -9.19
N GLU A 301 -13.38 -2.07 -9.17
CA GLU A 301 -14.33 -1.87 -8.08
C GLU A 301 -14.53 -3.20 -7.34
N LEU A 302 -14.34 -3.16 -6.02
CA LEU A 302 -14.71 -4.25 -5.12
C LEU A 302 -16.13 -3.99 -4.62
N VAL A 303 -17.00 -4.99 -4.73
CA VAL A 303 -18.39 -4.91 -4.28
C VAL A 303 -18.61 -5.77 -3.05
N ASP A 304 -19.46 -5.30 -2.15
CA ASP A 304 -19.97 -6.07 -1.03
C ASP A 304 -21.50 -5.96 -1.00
N VAL A 305 -22.16 -6.91 -0.35
CA VAL A 305 -23.61 -6.89 -0.19
C VAL A 305 -23.97 -5.79 0.81
N ASP A 306 -24.78 -4.83 0.36
CA ASP A 306 -25.40 -3.87 1.27
C ASP A 306 -26.49 -4.58 2.09
N GLU A 307 -26.13 -4.99 3.30
CA GLU A 307 -27.07 -5.69 4.18
C GLU A 307 -28.21 -4.76 4.67
N ASP A 308 -28.07 -3.42 4.63
CA ASP A 308 -29.16 -2.48 4.98
C ASP A 308 -30.26 -2.46 3.92
N PHE A 309 -29.94 -2.83 2.68
CA PHE A 309 -30.92 -2.93 1.60
C PHE A 309 -32.00 -4.01 1.83
N PHE A 310 -31.70 -5.02 2.67
CA PHE A 310 -32.59 -6.16 2.92
C PHE A 310 -33.41 -6.03 4.21
N GLU A 311 -33.39 -4.87 4.88
CA GLU A 311 -34.20 -4.53 6.07
C GLU A 311 -35.31 -3.51 5.75
#